data_AF-A0A2M9TR72-F1
#
_entry.id   AF-A0A2M9TR72-F1
#
_cell.length_a   1.000
_cell.length_b   1.000
_cell.length_c   1.000
_cell.angle_alpha   90.00
_cell.angle_beta   90.00
_cell.angle_gamma   90.00
#
_symmetry.space_group_name_H-M   'P 1'
#
loop_
_entity.id
_entity.type
_entity.pdbx_description
1 polymer ?
#
loop_
_entity_poly.entity_id
_entity_poly.type
_entity_poly.pdbx_seq_one_letter_code
_entity_poly.pdbx_strand_id
1 'polypeptide(L)'
;MKIKQFSLKHIFYLFIASLLMVGCSSDDDSPEPPNEEASIEDSLFEDDAEGWTIVGDAQGGYIEASYSEEGGVIEGYIYADDDVAGGVWYFSAPDDYLGDKNEYYGATLNYSLFQNSAMSDQFESEDIIFKSDEKQIFYLISEYPTSDWTPYSIEIMDNGQWYYGSFDENTIATEAQIKDVLSNVTEFWIRGEFESGSDDGGLDKVEIIEN
;
A
#
# COMPACT_ATOMS: atom_id res chain seq x y z
N MET A 1 -29.10 -4.31 62.98
CA MET A 1 -30.14 -4.79 62.04
C MET A 1 -29.44 -5.36 60.82
N LYS A 2 -29.82 -6.59 60.44
CA LYS A 2 -29.30 -7.55 59.45
C LYS A 2 -28.20 -7.15 58.43
N ILE A 3 -27.16 -7.99 58.42
CA ILE A 3 -26.15 -8.27 57.39
C ILE A 3 -26.79 -9.02 56.20
N LYS A 4 -26.26 -8.84 54.98
CA LYS A 4 -25.98 -9.94 54.02
C LYS A 4 -25.03 -9.52 52.89
N GLN A 5 -23.85 -10.13 52.90
CA GLN A 5 -22.95 -10.31 51.75
C GLN A 5 -23.58 -11.22 50.68
N PHE A 6 -23.07 -11.16 49.44
CA PHE A 6 -22.92 -12.36 48.60
C PHE A 6 -21.64 -12.30 47.77
N SER A 7 -21.05 -13.48 47.60
CA SER A 7 -19.66 -13.79 47.22
C SER A 7 -19.56 -14.43 45.84
N LEU A 8 -18.42 -14.16 45.20
CA LEU A 8 -17.71 -14.79 44.08
C LEU A 8 -17.77 -16.34 44.05
N LYS A 9 -17.82 -16.96 42.85
CA LYS A 9 -17.18 -18.26 42.56
C LYS A 9 -16.74 -18.39 41.09
N HIS A 10 -15.45 -18.70 40.94
CA HIS A 10 -14.79 -19.19 39.73
C HIS A 10 -15.25 -20.62 39.41
N ILE A 11 -15.30 -20.98 38.13
CA ILE A 11 -15.42 -22.38 37.68
C ILE A 11 -14.22 -22.70 36.79
N PHE A 12 -13.39 -23.61 37.30
CA PHE A 12 -12.29 -24.29 36.63
C PHE A 12 -12.85 -25.67 36.21
N TYR A 13 -12.71 -26.07 34.95
CA TYR A 13 -12.88 -27.47 34.56
C TYR A 13 -11.69 -27.93 33.73
N LEU A 14 -10.93 -28.84 34.34
CA LEU A 14 -9.97 -29.72 33.71
C LEU A 14 -10.66 -31.08 33.60
N PHE A 15 -10.68 -31.71 32.41
CA PHE A 15 -10.97 -33.13 32.28
C PHE A 15 -10.05 -33.75 31.23
N ILE A 16 -9.35 -34.81 31.63
CA ILE A 16 -8.33 -35.53 30.86
C ILE A 16 -8.87 -36.90 30.44
N ALA A 17 -8.40 -37.34 29.27
CA ALA A 17 -8.24 -38.70 28.73
C ALA A 17 -9.48 -39.44 28.19
N SER A 18 -9.39 -39.88 26.92
CA SER A 18 -8.87 -41.22 26.59
C SER A 18 -8.81 -41.44 25.07
N LEU A 19 -7.69 -42.00 24.60
CA LEU A 19 -7.44 -42.42 23.23
C LEU A 19 -8.16 -43.75 22.92
N LEU A 20 -8.94 -43.80 21.83
CA LEU A 20 -9.28 -45.03 21.11
C LEU A 20 -9.35 -44.70 19.61
N MET A 21 -8.46 -45.32 18.84
CA MET A 21 -8.47 -45.32 17.38
C MET A 21 -9.52 -46.34 16.89
N VAL A 22 -10.48 -45.89 16.09
CA VAL A 22 -11.18 -46.71 15.09
C VAL A 22 -11.41 -45.82 13.87
N GLY A 23 -10.81 -46.19 12.75
CA GLY A 23 -11.04 -45.55 11.47
C GLY A 23 -12.45 -45.83 10.97
N CYS A 24 -13.10 -44.79 10.45
CA CYS A 24 -14.11 -44.93 9.42
C CYS A 24 -13.89 -43.81 8.42
N SER A 25 -13.73 -44.20 7.15
CA SER A 25 -13.72 -43.34 5.99
C SER A 25 -15.02 -42.52 5.98
N SER A 26 -14.91 -41.22 6.13
CA SER A 26 -15.94 -40.27 5.75
C SER A 26 -15.23 -39.14 5.04
N ASP A 27 -15.55 -38.99 3.76
CA ASP A 27 -15.09 -37.95 2.87
C ASP A 27 -15.23 -36.60 3.59
N ASP A 28 -14.09 -36.02 3.98
CA ASP A 28 -14.01 -34.69 4.56
C ASP A 28 -13.99 -33.68 3.41
N ASP A 29 -15.16 -33.44 2.85
CA ASP A 29 -15.44 -32.33 1.92
C ASP A 29 -15.80 -31.08 2.74
N SER A 30 -14.96 -30.76 3.74
CA SER A 30 -15.01 -29.46 4.38
C SER A 30 -14.33 -28.48 3.42
N PRO A 31 -15.02 -27.42 2.95
CA PRO A 31 -14.36 -26.40 2.16
C PRO A 31 -13.23 -25.81 3.01
N GLU A 32 -12.00 -25.89 2.49
CA GLU A 32 -10.89 -25.07 2.95
C GLU A 32 -11.41 -23.63 3.10
N PRO A 33 -11.08 -22.91 4.19
CA PRO A 33 -11.36 -21.48 4.23
C PRO A 33 -10.74 -20.85 2.97
N PRO A 34 -11.41 -19.88 2.33
CA PRO A 34 -10.82 -19.20 1.18
C PRO A 34 -9.43 -18.72 1.57
N ASN A 35 -8.45 -19.00 0.69
CA ASN A 35 -7.07 -18.57 0.82
C ASN A 35 -7.10 -17.07 1.15
N GLU A 36 -6.78 -16.70 2.39
CA GLU A 36 -6.57 -15.31 2.75
C GLU A 36 -5.21 -14.97 2.15
N GLU A 37 -5.22 -14.28 1.01
CA GLU A 37 -4.00 -13.94 0.28
C GLU A 37 -3.03 -13.24 1.25
N ALA A 38 -1.78 -13.71 1.31
CA ALA A 38 -0.85 -13.27 2.32
C ALA A 38 -0.38 -11.83 2.05
N SER A 39 -0.50 -10.94 3.03
CA SER A 39 0.13 -9.62 3.00
C SER A 39 1.65 -9.78 3.09
N ILE A 40 2.37 -9.16 2.16
CA ILE A 40 3.83 -9.07 2.14
C ILE A 40 4.28 -7.85 2.94
N GLU A 41 3.67 -6.69 2.67
CA GLU A 41 3.91 -5.42 3.37
C GLU A 41 2.62 -4.60 3.34
N ASP A 42 2.34 -3.84 4.40
CA ASP A 42 1.18 -2.96 4.48
C ASP A 42 1.47 -1.66 5.22
N SER A 43 0.81 -0.60 4.76
CA SER A 43 0.68 0.68 5.44
C SER A 43 -0.78 1.10 5.46
N LEU A 44 -1.35 1.06 6.65
CA LEU A 44 -2.78 1.28 6.90
C LEU A 44 -3.05 2.64 7.55
N PHE A 45 -2.00 3.30 8.05
CA PHE A 45 -2.04 4.63 8.65
C PHE A 45 -2.99 4.72 9.85
N GLU A 46 -3.11 3.65 10.65
CA GLU A 46 -4.07 3.62 11.76
C GLU A 46 -3.70 4.58 12.90
N ASP A 47 -2.39 4.80 13.11
CA ASP A 47 -1.88 5.57 14.26
C ASP A 47 -0.99 6.77 13.88
N ASP A 48 -0.27 6.69 12.75
CA ASP A 48 0.64 7.73 12.26
C ASP A 48 0.94 7.60 10.75
N ALA A 49 1.93 8.35 10.25
CA ALA A 49 2.35 8.32 8.85
C ALA A 49 3.26 7.12 8.49
N GLU A 50 3.57 6.25 9.45
CA GLU A 50 4.36 5.02 9.28
C GLU A 50 5.73 5.22 8.60
N GLY A 51 6.30 6.41 8.75
CA GLY A 51 7.59 6.77 8.15
C GLY A 51 7.52 7.16 6.67
N TRP A 52 6.32 7.24 6.08
CA TRP A 52 6.14 7.79 4.74
C TRP A 52 6.54 9.26 4.69
N THR A 53 7.19 9.61 3.57
CA THR A 53 7.76 10.94 3.34
C THR A 53 7.23 11.54 2.05
N ILE A 54 7.43 12.83 1.86
CA ILE A 54 7.12 13.55 0.61
C ILE A 54 8.42 13.89 -0.10
N VAL A 55 8.47 13.58 -1.40
CA VAL A 55 9.61 13.91 -2.27
C VAL A 55 9.13 14.61 -3.54
N GLY A 56 10.04 15.27 -4.23
CA GLY A 56 9.70 16.10 -5.38
C GLY A 56 9.31 17.50 -4.92
N ASP A 57 8.35 18.11 -5.62
CA ASP A 57 8.00 19.51 -5.42
C ASP A 57 6.74 19.71 -4.58
N ALA A 58 6.78 19.28 -3.32
CA ALA A 58 5.71 19.54 -2.37
C ALA A 58 6.22 20.12 -1.05
N GLN A 59 5.30 20.72 -0.30
CA GLN A 59 5.47 21.17 1.08
C GLN A 59 6.72 22.04 1.37
N GLY A 60 7.15 22.92 0.48
CA GLY A 60 8.21 23.91 0.81
C GLY A 60 9.52 23.34 1.39
N GLY A 61 9.83 22.06 1.12
CA GLY A 61 10.99 21.34 1.65
C GLY A 61 10.78 20.55 2.95
N TYR A 62 9.54 20.36 3.43
CA TYR A 62 9.23 19.34 4.43
C TYR A 62 9.32 17.95 3.79
N ILE A 63 9.82 17.00 4.57
CA ILE A 63 10.03 15.62 4.11
C ILE A 63 9.02 14.66 4.71
N GLU A 64 8.36 14.96 5.84
CA GLU A 64 7.40 14.05 6.47
C GLU A 64 5.99 14.30 5.92
N ALA A 65 5.29 13.24 5.55
CA ALA A 65 3.89 13.37 5.14
C ALA A 65 3.02 13.82 6.33
N SER A 66 2.02 14.65 6.06
CA SER A 66 1.02 14.99 7.08
C SER A 66 0.13 13.78 7.34
N TYR A 67 -0.36 13.64 8.57
CA TYR A 67 -1.21 12.54 8.99
C TYR A 67 -2.57 13.04 9.51
N SER A 68 -3.65 12.31 9.21
CA SER A 68 -4.99 12.54 9.75
C SER A 68 -5.55 11.26 10.36
N GLU A 69 -5.92 11.30 11.64
CA GLU A 69 -6.55 10.18 12.37
C GLU A 69 -8.02 9.93 11.97
N GLU A 70 -8.67 10.93 11.38
CA GLU A 70 -10.05 10.85 10.90
C GLU A 70 -10.07 10.89 9.37
N GLY A 71 -10.97 10.12 8.74
CA GLY A 71 -11.06 10.03 7.28
C GLY A 71 -10.54 8.70 6.74
N GLY A 72 -9.90 8.70 5.58
CA GLY A 72 -9.39 7.47 4.98
C GLY A 72 -10.48 6.51 4.48
N VAL A 73 -10.00 5.40 3.92
CA VAL A 73 -10.76 4.20 3.58
C VAL A 73 -10.97 3.33 4.81
N ILE A 74 -10.03 3.32 5.75
CA ILE A 74 -10.05 2.47 6.96
C ILE A 74 -9.87 3.21 8.29
N GLU A 75 -10.12 4.53 8.32
CA GLU A 75 -9.76 5.44 9.43
C GLU A 75 -8.23 5.64 9.49
N GLY A 76 -7.78 6.88 9.25
CA GLY A 76 -6.36 7.16 9.04
C GLY A 76 -6.02 7.40 7.57
N TYR A 77 -5.12 8.35 7.29
CA TYR A 77 -4.45 8.50 5.99
C TYR A 77 -3.30 9.52 6.08
N ILE A 78 -2.42 9.51 5.08
CA ILE A 78 -1.41 10.55 4.89
C ILE A 78 -1.78 11.48 3.74
N TYR A 79 -1.32 12.73 3.82
CA TYR A 79 -1.59 13.73 2.80
C TYR A 79 -0.48 14.78 2.70
N ALA A 80 -0.50 15.52 1.60
CA ALA A 80 0.32 16.70 1.40
C ALA A 80 -0.50 17.80 0.71
N ASP A 81 -0.18 19.04 1.07
CA ASP A 81 -0.69 20.24 0.41
C ASP A 81 0.42 20.75 -0.54
N ASP A 82 0.09 21.04 -1.80
CA ASP A 82 1.02 21.71 -2.73
C ASP A 82 0.96 23.24 -2.57
N ASP A 83 2.10 23.82 -2.18
CA ASP A 83 2.32 25.26 -1.99
C ASP A 83 2.72 25.99 -3.30
N VAL A 84 2.58 25.36 -4.47
CA VAL A 84 2.69 25.96 -5.81
C VAL A 84 4.12 26.40 -6.19
N ALA A 85 5.08 25.48 -6.12
CA ALA A 85 6.45 25.72 -6.57
C ALA A 85 6.74 25.23 -8.02
N GLY A 86 5.85 24.40 -8.57
CA GLY A 86 5.92 23.79 -9.91
C GLY A 86 6.84 22.56 -9.99
N GLY A 87 6.26 21.37 -10.19
CA GLY A 87 7.01 20.12 -10.33
C GLY A 87 6.09 18.91 -10.37
N VAL A 88 6.59 17.75 -9.93
CA VAL A 88 5.76 16.57 -9.62
C VAL A 88 6.16 16.11 -8.22
N TRP A 89 5.21 15.92 -7.33
CA TRP A 89 5.44 15.36 -6.00
C TRP A 89 4.90 13.95 -5.81
N TYR A 90 5.54 13.23 -4.88
CA TYR A 90 5.31 11.82 -4.61
C TYR A 90 5.29 11.53 -3.11
N PHE A 91 4.46 10.57 -2.71
CA PHE A 91 4.61 9.84 -1.47
C PHE A 91 5.76 8.83 -1.62
N SER A 92 6.75 8.92 -0.74
CA SER A 92 7.91 8.04 -0.71
C SER A 92 7.81 7.07 0.46
N ALA A 93 7.84 5.78 0.13
CA ALA A 93 7.67 4.69 1.08
C ALA A 93 8.84 4.58 2.08
N PRO A 94 8.57 4.06 3.29
CA PRO A 94 9.59 3.82 4.32
C PRO A 94 10.47 2.62 4.00
N ASP A 95 11.51 2.42 4.82
CA ASP A 95 12.53 1.36 4.68
C ASP A 95 11.95 -0.06 4.57
N ASP A 96 10.76 -0.30 5.13
CA ASP A 96 10.08 -1.60 5.06
C ASP A 96 9.72 -1.98 3.61
N TYR A 97 9.54 -1.00 2.71
CA TYR A 97 9.33 -1.26 1.27
C TYR A 97 10.61 -1.32 0.44
N LEU A 98 11.78 -1.20 1.08
CA LEU A 98 13.09 -1.13 0.40
C LEU A 98 13.91 -2.43 0.55
N GLY A 99 15.06 -2.50 -0.13
CA GLY A 99 15.95 -3.67 -0.13
C GLY A 99 15.58 -4.72 -1.19
N ASP A 100 15.92 -5.98 -0.93
CA ASP A 100 15.55 -7.07 -1.86
C ASP A 100 14.06 -7.37 -1.74
N LYS A 101 13.30 -6.93 -2.76
CA LYS A 101 11.85 -7.08 -2.90
C LYS A 101 11.49 -7.94 -4.11
N ASN A 102 12.31 -8.93 -4.47
CA ASN A 102 11.97 -9.86 -5.56
C ASN A 102 10.63 -10.58 -5.34
N GLU A 103 10.18 -10.72 -4.09
CA GLU A 103 8.86 -11.27 -3.75
C GLU A 103 7.68 -10.40 -4.20
N TYR A 104 7.92 -9.11 -4.52
CA TYR A 104 6.90 -8.27 -5.13
C TYR A 104 6.61 -8.67 -6.58
N TYR A 105 7.55 -9.36 -7.27
CA TYR A 105 7.29 -9.81 -8.62
C TYR A 105 6.16 -10.85 -8.64
N GLY A 106 5.06 -10.51 -9.32
CA GLY A 106 3.85 -11.31 -9.39
C GLY A 106 2.86 -11.05 -8.24
N ALA A 107 3.21 -10.20 -7.27
CA ALA A 107 2.29 -9.70 -6.26
C ALA A 107 1.42 -8.54 -6.80
N THR A 108 0.41 -8.16 -6.03
CA THR A 108 -0.47 -7.03 -6.32
C THR A 108 -0.24 -5.89 -5.32
N LEU A 109 0.04 -4.69 -5.84
CA LEU A 109 0.03 -3.44 -5.08
C LEU A 109 -1.38 -2.85 -5.09
N ASN A 110 -1.99 -2.76 -3.91
CA ASN A 110 -3.25 -2.06 -3.69
C ASN A 110 -2.98 -0.77 -2.93
N TYR A 111 -3.68 0.31 -3.30
CA TYR A 111 -3.62 1.59 -2.61
C TYR A 111 -4.83 2.44 -2.97
N SER A 112 -5.11 3.48 -2.21
CA SER A 112 -6.18 4.44 -2.51
C SER A 112 -5.62 5.86 -2.53
N LEU A 113 -6.01 6.63 -3.54
CA LEU A 113 -5.68 8.05 -3.63
C LEU A 113 -6.93 8.92 -3.69
N PHE A 114 -6.84 10.14 -3.20
CA PHE A 114 -7.71 11.23 -3.65
C PHE A 114 -6.86 12.42 -4.10
N GLN A 115 -7.44 13.28 -4.93
CA GLN A 115 -6.95 14.64 -5.17
C GLN A 115 -8.07 15.65 -4.94
N ASN A 116 -7.75 16.73 -4.24
CA ASN A 116 -8.61 17.89 -4.07
C ASN A 116 -8.07 19.03 -4.94
N SER A 117 -8.49 19.05 -6.20
CA SER A 117 -8.04 20.02 -7.20
C SER A 117 -9.21 20.51 -8.06
N ALA A 118 -8.93 21.45 -8.98
CA ALA A 118 -9.91 21.86 -9.98
C ALA A 118 -10.13 20.81 -11.08
N MET A 119 -9.25 19.80 -11.18
CA MET A 119 -9.27 18.73 -12.19
C MET A 119 -9.39 19.26 -13.63
N SER A 120 -8.80 20.42 -13.91
CA SER A 120 -8.99 21.21 -15.12
C SER A 120 -7.74 21.31 -16.00
N ASP A 121 -6.57 21.00 -15.44
CA ASP A 121 -5.24 21.08 -16.04
C ASP A 121 -4.37 19.92 -15.54
N GLN A 122 -4.92 18.70 -15.67
CA GLN A 122 -4.23 17.48 -15.25
C GLN A 122 -3.15 17.07 -16.25
N PHE A 123 -2.06 16.47 -15.75
CA PHE A 123 -0.88 16.14 -16.55
C PHE A 123 -0.36 14.72 -16.31
N GLU A 124 0.41 14.21 -17.27
CA GLU A 124 1.05 12.88 -17.21
C GLU A 124 2.43 12.96 -16.55
N SER A 125 2.71 11.99 -15.69
CA SER A 125 4.03 11.69 -15.09
C SER A 125 4.03 10.21 -14.67
N GLU A 126 5.19 9.66 -14.32
CA GLU A 126 5.25 8.33 -13.69
C GLU A 126 4.37 8.28 -12.44
N ASP A 127 3.49 7.28 -12.30
CA ASP A 127 2.52 7.22 -11.20
C ASP A 127 2.98 6.30 -10.05
N ILE A 128 3.69 5.23 -10.39
CA ILE A 128 4.33 4.32 -9.44
C ILE A 128 5.76 4.10 -9.90
N ILE A 129 6.74 4.26 -9.01
CA ILE A 129 8.16 4.14 -9.35
C ILE A 129 8.84 3.24 -8.35
N PHE A 130 9.54 2.21 -8.84
CA PHE A 130 10.56 1.51 -8.08
C PHE A 130 11.92 1.83 -8.69
N LYS A 131 12.90 2.22 -7.86
CA LYS A 131 14.28 2.42 -8.29
C LYS A 131 15.25 1.48 -7.61
N SER A 132 16.32 1.19 -8.31
CA SER A 132 17.52 0.51 -7.82
C SER A 132 18.73 1.27 -8.32
N ASP A 133 19.24 2.18 -7.49
CA ASP A 133 20.27 3.15 -7.87
C ASP A 133 19.86 3.95 -9.14
N GLU A 134 20.59 3.78 -10.25
CA GLU A 134 20.35 4.47 -11.53
C GLU A 134 19.28 3.78 -12.40
N LYS A 135 18.77 2.62 -12.00
CA LYS A 135 17.74 1.88 -12.72
C LYS A 135 16.37 2.19 -12.13
N GLN A 136 15.34 2.25 -12.96
CA GLN A 136 13.97 2.33 -12.48
C GLN A 136 13.01 1.56 -13.37
N ILE A 137 11.94 1.08 -12.76
CA ILE A 137 10.70 0.74 -13.44
C ILE A 137 9.60 1.67 -12.97
N PHE A 138 8.65 1.96 -13.86
CA PHE A 138 7.49 2.77 -13.51
C PHE A 138 6.20 2.26 -14.16
N TYR A 139 5.07 2.63 -13.57
CA TYR A 139 3.73 2.36 -14.06
C TYR A 139 3.00 3.66 -14.37
N LEU A 140 2.09 3.61 -15.35
CA LEU A 140 1.18 4.72 -15.69
C LEU A 140 -0.27 4.28 -15.48
N ILE A 141 -0.99 4.95 -14.57
CA ILE A 141 -2.41 4.70 -14.33
C ILE A 141 -3.25 5.27 -15.47
N SER A 142 -4.32 4.58 -15.82
CA SER A 142 -5.22 5.01 -16.90
C SER A 142 -6.30 6.00 -16.46
N GLU A 143 -6.55 6.08 -15.15
CA GLU A 143 -7.58 6.92 -14.55
C GLU A 143 -7.00 7.61 -13.31
N TYR A 144 -6.97 8.94 -13.33
CA TYR A 144 -6.49 9.75 -12.21
C TYR A 144 -7.50 9.79 -11.06
N PRO A 145 -7.03 10.00 -9.82
CA PRO A 145 -7.91 10.00 -8.67
C PRO A 145 -8.92 11.13 -8.75
N THR A 146 -10.03 10.99 -8.04
CA THR A 146 -11.06 12.03 -7.92
C THR A 146 -10.97 12.70 -6.54
N SER A 147 -11.94 13.56 -6.21
CA SER A 147 -12.07 14.13 -4.87
C SER A 147 -12.63 13.14 -3.85
N ASP A 148 -13.12 11.99 -4.33
CA ASP A 148 -13.41 10.82 -3.50
C ASP A 148 -12.24 9.82 -3.61
N TRP A 149 -12.04 9.04 -2.55
CA TRP A 149 -11.05 7.95 -2.53
C TRP A 149 -11.23 7.00 -3.71
N THR A 150 -10.17 6.88 -4.51
CA THR A 150 -10.10 6.09 -5.73
C THR A 150 -9.14 4.92 -5.49
N PRO A 151 -9.62 3.67 -5.48
CA PRO A 151 -8.77 2.51 -5.25
C PRO A 151 -8.04 2.08 -6.52
N TYR A 152 -6.79 1.67 -6.36
CA TYR A 152 -5.91 1.12 -7.38
C TYR A 152 -5.48 -0.29 -6.99
N SER A 153 -5.32 -1.15 -7.99
CA SER A 153 -4.89 -2.55 -7.82
C SER A 153 -4.04 -2.94 -9.01
N ILE A 154 -2.72 -3.01 -8.79
CA ILE A 154 -1.70 -3.05 -9.84
C ILE A 154 -0.83 -4.29 -9.65
N GLU A 155 -0.85 -5.18 -10.63
CA GLU A 155 0.02 -6.35 -10.64
C GLU A 155 1.46 -5.95 -11.03
N ILE A 156 2.44 -6.34 -10.21
CA ILE A 156 3.86 -6.02 -10.41
C ILE A 156 4.50 -7.12 -11.26
N MET A 157 4.30 -7.09 -12.57
CA MET A 157 4.83 -8.10 -13.51
C MET A 157 5.03 -7.55 -14.93
N ASP A 158 5.59 -8.36 -15.83
CA ASP A 158 5.80 -8.01 -17.24
C ASP A 158 4.53 -8.13 -18.12
N ASN A 159 3.42 -7.58 -17.66
CA ASN A 159 2.12 -7.59 -18.33
C ASN A 159 1.98 -6.53 -19.46
N GLY A 160 3.07 -5.83 -19.80
CA GLY A 160 3.09 -4.77 -20.80
C GLY A 160 2.56 -3.42 -20.33
N GLN A 161 2.41 -3.22 -19.02
CA GLN A 161 2.01 -1.93 -18.42
C GLN A 161 3.15 -1.27 -17.62
N TRP A 162 4.19 -2.03 -17.27
CA TRP A 162 5.40 -1.51 -16.65
C TRP A 162 6.41 -1.07 -17.69
N TYR A 163 7.09 0.04 -17.40
CA TYR A 163 8.13 0.64 -18.23
C TYR A 163 9.46 0.61 -17.50
N TYR A 164 10.56 0.59 -18.25
CA TYR A 164 11.93 0.63 -17.73
C TYR A 164 12.65 1.87 -18.25
N GLY A 165 13.43 2.51 -17.39
CA GLY A 165 14.14 3.75 -17.71
C GLY A 165 13.31 5.00 -17.44
N SER A 166 13.61 6.11 -18.11
CA SER A 166 12.89 7.38 -17.91
C SER A 166 11.55 7.41 -18.65
N PHE A 167 10.59 8.21 -18.17
CA PHE A 167 9.31 8.46 -18.84
C PHE A 167 9.42 8.67 -20.36
N ASP A 168 10.34 9.54 -20.79
CA ASP A 168 10.54 9.89 -22.21
C ASP A 168 10.97 8.70 -23.09
N GLU A 169 11.61 7.68 -22.52
CA GLU A 169 12.05 6.49 -23.28
C GLU A 169 10.90 5.54 -23.56
N ASN A 170 9.86 5.55 -22.72
CA ASN A 170 8.62 4.80 -22.85
C ASN A 170 8.83 3.34 -23.28
N THR A 171 9.84 2.68 -22.70
CA THR A 171 10.24 1.32 -23.05
C THR A 171 9.59 0.33 -22.11
N ILE A 172 8.81 -0.62 -22.64
CA ILE A 172 8.17 -1.68 -21.84
C ILE A 172 9.23 -2.51 -21.10
N ALA A 173 9.06 -2.66 -19.79
CA ALA A 173 9.93 -3.47 -18.95
C ALA A 173 9.73 -4.96 -19.22
N THR A 174 10.83 -5.69 -19.30
CA THR A 174 10.84 -7.16 -19.31
C THR A 174 10.84 -7.72 -17.88
N GLU A 175 10.43 -8.98 -17.71
CA GLU A 175 10.55 -9.70 -16.42
C GLU A 175 11.94 -9.53 -15.79
N ALA A 176 12.99 -9.69 -16.59
CA ALA A 176 14.37 -9.60 -16.10
C ALA A 176 14.71 -8.20 -15.58
N GLN A 177 14.18 -7.14 -16.20
CA GLN A 177 14.40 -5.75 -15.76
C GLN A 177 13.61 -5.43 -14.49
N ILE A 178 12.35 -5.89 -14.41
CA ILE A 178 11.53 -5.73 -13.20
C ILE A 178 12.22 -6.40 -12.01
N LYS A 179 12.62 -7.67 -12.16
CA LYS A 179 13.34 -8.40 -11.10
C LYS A 179 14.70 -7.80 -10.75
N ASP A 180 15.42 -7.28 -11.74
CA ASP A 180 16.71 -6.61 -11.50
C ASP A 180 16.54 -5.35 -10.64
N VAL A 181 15.52 -4.53 -10.90
CA VAL A 181 15.19 -3.38 -10.04
C VAL A 181 14.71 -3.84 -8.66
N LEU A 182 13.79 -4.80 -8.60
CA LEU A 182 13.26 -5.32 -7.34
C LEU A 182 14.31 -6.03 -6.48
N SER A 183 15.44 -6.47 -7.05
CA SER A 183 16.51 -7.13 -6.28
C SER A 183 17.22 -6.23 -5.26
N ASN A 184 17.07 -4.91 -5.39
CA ASN A 184 17.56 -3.93 -4.44
C ASN A 184 16.83 -2.60 -4.65
N VAL A 185 15.61 -2.50 -4.15
CA VAL A 185 14.81 -1.27 -4.18
C VAL A 185 15.45 -0.23 -3.26
N THR A 186 15.86 0.90 -3.81
CA THR A 186 16.39 2.05 -3.08
C THR A 186 15.35 3.14 -2.88
N GLU A 187 14.34 3.18 -3.75
CA GLU A 187 13.26 4.16 -3.71
C GLU A 187 11.97 3.49 -4.20
N PHE A 188 10.86 3.69 -3.48
CA PHE A 188 9.50 3.32 -3.90
C PHE A 188 8.58 4.51 -3.73
N TRP A 189 8.05 5.03 -4.84
CA TRP A 189 7.27 6.26 -4.87
C TRP A 189 5.90 6.03 -5.51
N ILE A 190 4.88 6.66 -4.93
CA ILE A 190 3.51 6.75 -5.46
C ILE A 190 3.19 8.22 -5.68
N ARG A 191 2.76 8.58 -6.88
CA ARG A 191 2.49 9.96 -7.27
C ARG A 191 1.33 10.56 -6.48
N GLY A 192 1.48 11.81 -6.08
CA GLY A 192 0.42 12.57 -5.43
C GLY A 192 -0.04 13.82 -6.18
N GLU A 193 0.77 14.36 -7.09
CA GLU A 193 0.43 15.57 -7.87
C GLU A 193 -0.23 15.23 -9.20
N PHE A 194 -1.45 15.68 -9.45
CA PHE A 194 -2.16 15.37 -10.70
C PHE A 194 -2.59 16.61 -11.49
N GLU A 195 -2.67 17.78 -10.88
CA GLU A 195 -3.13 19.04 -11.47
C GLU A 195 -2.00 20.08 -11.45
N SER A 196 -1.86 20.89 -12.51
CA SER A 196 -1.00 22.07 -12.43
C SER A 196 -1.64 23.18 -11.59
N GLY A 197 -0.97 23.56 -10.50
CA GLY A 197 -1.42 24.59 -9.57
C GLY A 197 -1.76 24.00 -8.20
N SER A 198 -2.32 24.81 -7.30
CA SER A 198 -2.60 24.35 -5.93
C SER A 198 -3.58 23.18 -5.92
N ASP A 199 -3.12 22.07 -5.35
CA ASP A 199 -3.90 20.89 -5.05
C ASP A 199 -3.50 20.30 -3.67
N ASP A 200 -4.36 19.43 -3.15
CA ASP A 200 -4.02 18.56 -2.04
C ASP A 200 -4.22 17.11 -2.49
N GLY A 201 -3.33 16.21 -2.08
CA GLY A 201 -3.42 14.78 -2.39
C GLY A 201 -3.30 13.92 -1.14
N GLY A 202 -4.01 12.81 -1.10
CA GLY A 202 -3.94 11.85 0.00
C GLY A 202 -3.71 10.42 -0.46
N LEU A 203 -3.01 9.64 0.36
CA LEU A 203 -2.71 8.23 0.18
C LEU A 203 -3.19 7.44 1.39
N ASP A 204 -3.85 6.30 1.13
CA ASP A 204 -4.29 5.37 2.16
C ASP A 204 -4.21 3.91 1.68
N LYS A 205 -4.15 2.99 2.64
CA LYS A 205 -4.29 1.54 2.46
C LYS A 205 -3.33 0.96 1.42
N VAL A 206 -2.03 1.18 1.62
CA VAL A 206 -0.99 0.62 0.75
C VAL A 206 -0.70 -0.81 1.15
N GLU A 207 -1.00 -1.78 0.30
CA GLU A 207 -0.81 -3.20 0.58
C GLU A 207 -0.11 -3.89 -0.59
N ILE A 208 0.93 -4.67 -0.32
CA ILE A 208 1.50 -5.63 -1.26
C ILE A 208 0.99 -7.01 -0.87
N ILE A 209 0.25 -7.68 -1.76
CA ILE A 209 -0.39 -8.95 -1.47
C ILE A 209 0.10 -10.03 -2.45
N GLU A 210 0.46 -11.21 -1.93
CA GLU A 210 0.83 -12.38 -2.75
C GLU A 210 -0.39 -12.86 -3.56
N ASN A 211 -0.17 -13.27 -4.83
CA ASN A 211 -1.20 -13.79 -5.74
C ASN A 211 -1.16 -15.32 -5.88
#